data_AF-A0A8B7Z9J8-F1
#
_entry.id   AF-A0A8B7Z9J8-F1
#
_cell.length_a   1.000
_cell.length_b   1.000
_cell.length_c   1.000
_cell.angle_alpha   90.00
_cell.angle_beta   90.00
_cell.angle_gamma   90.00
#
_symmetry.space_group_name_H-M   'P 1'
#
loop_
_entity.id
_entity.type
_entity.pdbx_description
1 polymer ?
#
loop_
_entity_poly.entity_id
_entity_poly.type
_entity_poly.pdbx_seq_one_letter_code
_entity_poly.pdbx_strand_id
1 'polypeptide(L)'
;MITQVGKRMWNKSSKDRKAVMNNMRRLANLVVAFQDAHHPPNKSLGGDDLLDRQRFTELEEALQVMAEKEGGGIKAGLKLGLGFLLKKSARVMRALYIVNNELQKSKEVDRFLKAIDLSWEYVFGLTQYEVENKRQAVLRKPQSMPLEENIASSKAFTISAMENMIEDPYLKWDSHEFKKMRALIVSRLTLFNARRGGEPSRLTLQEWEDAKRQSWVDLQLLQTVDDPLEKSLLKSFRLTYQRGPIGNQLTTSRSSSYSSAMSAADRTRPGEVYFNQICLCRV
;
A
#
# COMPACT_ATOMS: atom_id res chain seq x y z
N MET A 1 13.15 -21.51 -16.72
CA MET A 1 12.34 -20.67 -15.79
C MET A 1 11.28 -21.37 -14.90
N ILE A 2 10.15 -21.85 -15.46
CA ILE A 2 8.88 -22.06 -14.70
C ILE A 2 9.03 -22.99 -13.49
N THR A 3 9.68 -24.15 -13.68
CA THR A 3 9.88 -25.15 -12.62
C THR A 3 10.68 -24.59 -11.44
N GLN A 4 11.72 -23.81 -11.73
CA GLN A 4 12.58 -23.18 -10.73
C GLN A 4 11.83 -22.12 -9.93
N VAL A 5 11.04 -21.29 -10.61
CA VAL A 5 10.17 -20.30 -9.97
C VAL A 5 9.13 -21.01 -9.09
N GLY A 6 8.50 -22.06 -9.61
CA GLY A 6 7.52 -22.87 -8.88
C GLY A 6 8.09 -23.47 -7.60
N LYS A 7 9.28 -24.10 -7.66
CA LYS A 7 9.95 -24.68 -6.50
C LYS A 7 10.22 -23.64 -5.41
N ARG A 8 10.74 -22.47 -5.78
CA ARG A 8 10.98 -21.36 -4.83
C ARG A 8 9.69 -20.81 -4.21
N MET A 9 8.63 -20.65 -5.01
CA MET A 9 7.34 -20.17 -4.50
C MET A 9 6.67 -21.20 -3.59
N TRP A 10 6.76 -22.49 -3.93
CA TRP A 10 6.22 -23.59 -3.15
C TRP A 10 6.84 -23.68 -1.77
N ASN A 11 8.17 -23.62 -1.69
CA ASN A 11 8.89 -23.67 -0.42
C ASN A 11 8.57 -22.48 0.49
N LYS A 12 8.22 -21.32 -0.08
CA LYS A 12 7.84 -20.12 0.69
C LYS A 12 6.39 -20.17 1.20
N SER A 13 5.48 -20.83 0.49
CA SER A 13 4.05 -20.88 0.85
C SER A 13 3.65 -22.25 1.38
N SER A 14 3.75 -22.47 2.69
CA SER A 14 3.24 -23.71 3.30
C SER A 14 1.70 -23.78 3.27
N LYS A 15 1.01 -22.63 3.31
CA LYS A 15 -0.45 -22.53 3.42
C LYS A 15 -1.20 -22.35 2.09
N ASP A 16 -0.51 -21.93 1.01
CA ASP A 16 -1.16 -21.41 -0.21
C ASP A 16 -0.74 -22.12 -1.51
N ARG A 17 -0.72 -23.45 -1.46
CA ARG A 17 -0.32 -24.32 -2.59
C ARG A 17 -1.16 -24.09 -3.86
N LYS A 18 -2.46 -23.84 -3.70
CA LYS A 18 -3.39 -23.55 -4.82
C LYS A 18 -2.98 -22.28 -5.58
N ALA A 19 -2.58 -21.24 -4.86
CA ALA A 19 -2.14 -19.98 -5.47
C ALA A 19 -0.84 -20.18 -6.27
N VAL A 20 0.11 -20.97 -5.75
CA VAL A 20 1.34 -21.31 -6.48
C VAL A 20 1.05 -22.04 -7.78
N MET A 21 0.19 -23.06 -7.77
CA MET A 21 -0.19 -23.79 -8.98
C MET A 21 -0.86 -22.88 -10.01
N ASN A 22 -1.76 -21.99 -9.58
CA ASN A 22 -2.41 -21.05 -10.48
C ASN A 22 -1.40 -20.08 -11.13
N ASN A 23 -0.41 -19.60 -10.36
CA ASN A 23 0.68 -18.79 -10.90
C ASN A 23 1.53 -19.56 -11.92
N MET A 24 1.82 -20.84 -11.67
CA MET A 24 2.60 -21.63 -12.63
C MET A 24 1.84 -21.85 -13.94
N ARG A 25 0.53 -22.11 -13.88
CA ARG A 25 -0.31 -22.19 -15.07
C ARG A 25 -0.34 -20.88 -15.85
N ARG A 26 -0.48 -19.74 -15.15
CA ARG A 26 -0.46 -18.42 -15.77
C ARG A 26 0.86 -18.12 -16.48
N LEU A 27 2.00 -18.47 -15.85
CA LEU A 27 3.31 -18.33 -16.50
C LEU A 27 3.46 -19.25 -17.71
N ALA A 28 2.99 -20.50 -17.62
CA ALA A 28 3.04 -21.44 -18.74
C ALA A 28 2.21 -20.92 -19.93
N ASN A 29 0.99 -20.46 -19.67
CA ASN A 29 0.14 -19.87 -20.71
C ASN A 29 0.76 -18.60 -21.31
N LEU A 30 1.47 -17.81 -20.51
CA LEU A 30 2.21 -16.64 -21.01
C LEU A 30 3.36 -17.04 -21.93
N VAL A 31 4.09 -18.12 -21.63
CA VAL A 31 5.11 -18.65 -22.54
C VAL A 31 4.48 -19.07 -23.86
N VAL A 32 3.34 -19.78 -23.82
CA VAL A 32 2.65 -20.21 -25.05
C VAL A 32 2.21 -19.00 -25.88
N ALA A 33 1.56 -18.02 -25.24
CA ALA A 33 1.15 -16.79 -25.92
C ALA A 33 2.34 -16.01 -26.51
N PHE A 34 3.48 -16.02 -25.82
CA PHE A 34 4.72 -15.38 -26.29
C PHE A 34 5.35 -16.11 -27.49
N GLN A 35 5.32 -17.45 -27.48
CA GLN A 35 5.74 -18.25 -28.64
C GLN A 35 4.89 -17.95 -29.89
N ASP A 36 3.60 -17.69 -29.69
CA ASP A 36 2.66 -17.37 -30.76
C ASP A 36 2.75 -15.90 -31.23
N ALA A 37 3.16 -14.99 -30.33
CA ALA A 37 3.39 -13.58 -30.67
C ALA A 37 4.71 -13.34 -31.42
N HIS A 38 5.67 -14.27 -31.35
CA HIS A 38 6.89 -14.19 -32.14
C HIS A 38 6.58 -14.35 -33.65
N HIS A 39 7.26 -13.59 -34.52
CA HIS A 39 7.05 -13.64 -35.97
C HIS A 39 8.33 -14.08 -36.71
N PRO A 40 8.38 -15.29 -37.31
CA PRO A 40 7.33 -16.32 -37.31
C PRO A 40 7.17 -17.02 -35.94
N PRO A 41 6.03 -17.67 -35.66
CA PRO A 41 5.80 -18.35 -34.38
C PRO A 41 6.91 -19.33 -34.06
N ASN A 42 7.45 -19.24 -32.85
CA ASN A 42 8.61 -20.03 -32.45
C ASN A 42 8.36 -20.83 -31.16
N LYS A 43 8.01 -22.10 -31.33
CA LYS A 43 7.77 -23.04 -30.22
C LYS A 43 9.03 -23.45 -29.45
N SER A 44 10.22 -23.12 -29.94
CA SER A 44 11.47 -23.39 -29.22
C SER A 44 11.74 -22.39 -28.09
N LEU A 45 11.05 -21.23 -28.07
CA LEU A 45 11.21 -20.23 -27.02
C LEU A 45 10.78 -20.79 -25.67
N GLY A 46 11.66 -20.69 -24.69
CA GLY A 46 11.42 -21.14 -23.34
C GLY A 46 10.92 -20.03 -22.42
N GLY A 47 10.76 -20.37 -21.14
CA GLY A 47 10.37 -19.38 -20.14
C GLY A 47 11.46 -18.37 -19.80
N ASP A 48 12.73 -18.70 -20.03
CA ASP A 48 13.83 -17.75 -19.77
C ASP A 48 13.88 -16.64 -20.83
N ASP A 49 13.40 -16.91 -22.04
CA ASP A 49 13.27 -15.95 -23.15
C ASP A 49 12.24 -14.84 -22.86
N LEU A 50 11.24 -15.09 -22.00
CA LEU A 50 10.32 -14.04 -21.52
C LEU A 50 11.02 -12.92 -20.76
N LEU A 51 12.23 -13.17 -20.27
CA LEU A 51 13.03 -12.23 -19.50
C LEU A 51 14.08 -11.53 -20.39
N ASP A 52 14.01 -11.71 -21.71
CA ASP A 52 14.85 -10.99 -22.65
C ASP A 52 14.25 -9.62 -22.98
N ARG A 53 15.03 -8.57 -22.72
CA ARG A 53 14.66 -7.19 -23.05
C ARG A 53 14.53 -6.96 -24.56
N GLN A 54 15.21 -7.75 -25.40
CA GLN A 54 15.15 -7.56 -26.85
C GLN A 54 13.78 -7.93 -27.43
N ARG A 55 13.07 -8.83 -26.76
CA ARG A 55 11.75 -9.32 -27.15
C ARG A 55 10.61 -8.69 -26.35
N PHE A 56 10.85 -7.48 -25.82
CA PHE A 56 9.88 -6.82 -24.96
C PHE A 56 8.57 -6.51 -25.69
N THR A 57 8.62 -6.16 -26.98
CA THR A 57 7.43 -5.91 -27.81
C THR A 57 6.57 -7.17 -27.95
N GLU A 58 7.19 -8.32 -28.23
CA GLU A 58 6.49 -9.62 -28.31
C GLU A 58 5.84 -10.00 -26.96
N LEU A 59 6.49 -9.65 -25.85
CA LEU A 59 5.95 -9.83 -24.51
C LEU A 59 4.71 -8.93 -24.27
N GLU A 60 4.74 -7.68 -24.72
CA GLU A 60 3.59 -6.77 -24.63
C GLU A 60 2.39 -7.31 -25.40
N GLU A 61 2.62 -7.81 -26.62
CA GLU A 61 1.59 -8.45 -27.46
C GLU A 61 1.02 -9.70 -26.77
N ALA A 62 1.88 -10.58 -26.26
CA ALA A 62 1.45 -11.78 -25.54
C ALA A 62 0.61 -11.45 -24.30
N LEU A 63 0.99 -10.42 -23.54
CA LEU A 63 0.23 -9.92 -22.39
C LEU A 63 -1.13 -9.36 -22.80
N GLN A 64 -1.20 -8.67 -23.95
CA GLN A 64 -2.42 -8.11 -24.48
C GLN A 64 -3.40 -9.22 -24.92
N VAL A 65 -2.93 -10.18 -25.71
CA VAL A 65 -3.72 -11.33 -26.17
C VAL A 65 -4.25 -12.14 -24.99
N MET A 66 -3.40 -12.45 -24.01
CA MET A 66 -3.83 -13.16 -22.81
C MET A 66 -4.88 -12.44 -21.98
N ALA A 67 -4.85 -11.11 -21.98
CA ALA A 67 -5.75 -10.29 -21.20
C ALA A 67 -7.01 -9.89 -21.97
N GLU A 68 -7.13 -10.22 -23.26
CA GLU A 68 -8.31 -9.85 -24.04
C GLU A 68 -9.56 -10.62 -23.60
N LYS A 69 -10.72 -9.97 -23.74
CA LYS A 69 -12.04 -10.56 -23.50
C LYS A 69 -12.68 -10.97 -24.82
N GLU A 70 -13.44 -12.06 -24.78
CA GLU A 70 -14.37 -12.41 -25.84
C GLU A 70 -15.42 -11.27 -25.94
N GLY A 71 -15.42 -10.54 -27.05
CA GLY A 71 -16.25 -9.35 -27.25
C GLY A 71 -15.55 -7.99 -27.06
N GLY A 72 -14.23 -7.99 -26.88
CA GLY A 72 -13.42 -6.77 -26.82
C GLY A 72 -13.19 -6.24 -25.40
N GLY A 73 -12.08 -5.54 -25.23
CA GLY A 73 -11.64 -4.97 -23.96
C GLY A 73 -10.74 -5.89 -23.12
N ILE A 74 -10.18 -5.35 -22.04
CA ILE A 74 -9.08 -5.97 -21.29
C ILE A 74 -9.56 -6.49 -19.92
N LYS A 75 -9.13 -7.70 -19.57
CA LYS A 75 -9.20 -8.29 -18.21
C LYS A 75 -8.11 -7.63 -17.35
N ALA A 76 -8.37 -6.40 -16.90
CA ALA A 76 -7.40 -5.56 -16.17
C ALA A 76 -6.70 -6.29 -15.00
N GLY A 77 -7.45 -7.05 -14.19
CA GLY A 77 -6.89 -7.82 -13.08
C GLY A 77 -5.96 -8.96 -13.52
N LEU A 78 -6.22 -9.58 -14.67
CA LEU A 78 -5.35 -10.61 -15.24
C LEU A 78 -4.06 -9.98 -15.78
N LYS A 79 -4.16 -8.92 -16.60
CA LYS A 79 -3.00 -8.21 -17.16
C LYS A 79 -2.06 -7.73 -16.06
N LEU A 80 -2.61 -7.03 -15.06
CA LEU A 80 -1.84 -6.54 -13.92
C LEU A 80 -1.24 -7.69 -13.09
N GLY A 81 -2.01 -8.76 -12.87
CA GLY A 81 -1.54 -9.95 -12.17
C GLY A 81 -0.38 -10.65 -12.88
N LEU A 82 -0.41 -10.73 -14.22
CA LEU A 82 0.69 -11.26 -15.03
C LEU A 82 1.94 -10.38 -14.92
N GLY A 83 1.81 -9.05 -14.97
CA GLY A 83 2.94 -8.13 -14.81
C GLY A 83 3.66 -8.29 -13.47
N PHE A 84 2.91 -8.38 -12.36
CA PHE A 84 3.51 -8.64 -11.04
C PHE A 84 4.13 -10.03 -10.93
N LEU A 85 3.50 -11.04 -11.52
CA LEU A 85 4.01 -12.40 -11.56
C LEU A 85 5.33 -12.48 -12.36
N LEU A 86 5.43 -11.73 -13.45
CA LEU A 86 6.64 -11.64 -14.28
C LEU A 86 7.79 -10.98 -13.53
N LYS A 87 7.56 -9.82 -12.88
CA LYS A 87 8.56 -9.17 -12.00
C LYS A 87 9.03 -10.11 -10.90
N LYS A 88 8.11 -10.85 -10.28
CA LYS A 88 8.45 -11.83 -9.24
C LYS A 88 9.28 -12.98 -9.80
N SER A 89 8.94 -13.49 -10.98
CA SER A 89 9.67 -14.57 -11.65
C SER A 89 11.08 -14.14 -12.05
N ALA A 90 11.22 -12.94 -12.62
CA ALA A 90 12.50 -12.33 -12.96
C ALA A 90 13.43 -12.22 -11.74
N ARG A 91 12.92 -11.74 -10.60
CA ARG A 91 13.71 -11.67 -9.35
C ARG A 91 14.19 -13.03 -8.86
N VAL A 92 13.38 -14.08 -9.02
CA VAL A 92 13.78 -15.45 -8.67
C VAL A 92 14.87 -15.96 -9.61
N MET A 93 14.70 -15.77 -10.93
CA MET A 93 15.69 -16.19 -11.92
C MET A 93 17.02 -15.46 -11.76
N ARG A 94 16.98 -14.14 -11.52
CA ARG A 94 18.17 -13.36 -11.18
C ARG A 94 18.92 -13.93 -9.99
N ALA A 95 18.21 -14.22 -8.89
CA ALA A 95 18.83 -14.80 -7.71
C ALA A 95 19.46 -16.18 -7.99
N LEU A 96 18.85 -17.00 -8.84
CA LEU A 96 19.42 -18.28 -9.27
C LEU A 96 20.68 -18.11 -10.11
N TYR A 97 20.68 -17.18 -11.07
CA TYR A 97 21.86 -16.89 -11.88
C TYR A 97 23.03 -16.38 -11.04
N ILE A 98 22.77 -15.54 -10.02
CA ILE A 98 23.82 -15.10 -9.09
C ILE A 98 24.40 -16.29 -8.32
N VAL A 99 23.54 -17.15 -7.76
CA VAL A 99 23.98 -18.33 -6.99
C VAL A 99 24.77 -19.31 -7.85
N ASN A 100 24.40 -19.46 -9.13
CA ASN A 100 25.08 -20.34 -10.08
C ASN A 100 26.31 -19.70 -10.74
N ASN A 101 26.72 -18.49 -10.32
CA ASN A 101 27.82 -17.72 -10.91
C ASN A 101 27.60 -17.36 -12.41
N GLU A 102 26.36 -17.34 -12.88
CA GLU A 102 25.95 -16.93 -14.23
C GLU A 102 25.73 -15.41 -14.29
N LEU A 103 26.76 -14.63 -13.98
CA LEU A 103 26.64 -13.18 -13.76
C LEU A 103 26.13 -12.40 -14.98
N GLN A 104 26.44 -12.84 -16.21
CA GLN A 104 25.95 -12.18 -17.42
C GLN A 104 24.43 -12.31 -17.57
N LYS A 105 23.87 -13.51 -17.34
CA LYS A 105 22.42 -13.70 -17.37
C LYS A 105 21.73 -12.92 -16.26
N SER A 106 22.33 -12.85 -15.07
CA SER A 106 21.81 -12.00 -13.99
C SER A 106 21.75 -10.52 -14.41
N LYS A 107 22.77 -10.02 -15.12
CA LYS A 107 22.80 -8.63 -15.61
C LYS A 107 21.71 -8.36 -16.65
N GLU A 108 21.47 -9.29 -17.57
CA GLU A 108 20.38 -9.14 -18.55
C GLU A 108 19.00 -9.13 -17.87
N VAL A 109 18.76 -10.01 -16.89
CA VAL A 109 17.51 -10.00 -16.12
C VAL A 109 17.34 -8.69 -15.32
N ASP A 110 18.42 -8.11 -14.80
CA ASP A 110 18.37 -6.79 -14.16
C ASP A 110 17.99 -5.67 -15.14
N ARG A 111 18.51 -5.72 -16.37
CA ARG A 111 18.14 -4.77 -17.42
C ARG A 111 16.68 -4.95 -17.83
N PHE A 112 16.20 -6.19 -17.95
CA PHE A 112 14.79 -6.48 -18.19
C PHE A 112 13.89 -5.92 -17.06
N LEU A 113 14.27 -6.14 -15.79
CA LEU A 113 13.54 -5.60 -14.64
C LEU A 113 13.46 -4.06 -14.68
N LYS A 114 14.55 -3.39 -15.08
CA LYS A 114 14.55 -1.94 -15.28
C LYS A 114 13.64 -1.52 -16.44
N ALA A 115 13.67 -2.25 -17.56
CA ALA A 115 12.82 -1.95 -18.71
C ALA A 115 11.34 -2.02 -18.34
N ILE A 116 10.90 -3.10 -17.66
CA ILE A 116 9.50 -3.26 -17.22
C ILE A 116 9.10 -2.26 -16.13
N ASP A 117 10.04 -1.78 -15.30
CA ASP A 117 9.76 -0.73 -14.32
C ASP A 117 9.56 0.63 -15.02
N LEU A 118 10.38 0.95 -16.01
CA LEU A 118 10.26 2.19 -16.80
C LEU A 118 9.00 2.20 -17.68
N SER A 119 8.63 1.07 -18.27
CA SER A 119 7.42 0.95 -19.09
C SER A 119 6.16 0.64 -18.28
N TRP A 120 6.26 0.53 -16.95
CA TRP A 120 5.15 0.06 -16.12
C TRP A 120 3.88 0.90 -16.29
N GLU A 121 4.00 2.22 -16.24
CA GLU A 121 2.86 3.13 -16.36
C GLU A 121 2.22 3.04 -17.74
N TYR A 122 3.05 2.92 -18.79
CA TYR A 122 2.58 2.77 -20.16
C TYR A 122 1.82 1.45 -20.38
N VAL A 123 2.36 0.32 -19.91
CA VAL A 123 1.78 -1.01 -20.15
C VAL A 123 0.61 -1.32 -19.20
N PHE A 124 0.70 -0.87 -17.94
CA PHE A 124 -0.20 -1.28 -16.86
C PHE A 124 -0.96 -0.14 -16.18
N GLY A 125 -0.66 1.14 -16.42
CA GLY A 125 -1.27 2.29 -15.73
C GLY A 125 -2.80 2.28 -15.77
N LEU A 126 -3.39 2.16 -16.96
CA LEU A 126 -4.85 2.05 -17.14
C LEU A 126 -5.44 0.83 -16.43
N THR A 127 -4.78 -0.32 -16.53
CA THR A 127 -5.25 -1.55 -15.85
C THR A 127 -5.19 -1.44 -14.33
N GLN A 128 -4.18 -0.76 -13.80
CA GLN A 128 -4.02 -0.52 -12.38
C GLN A 128 -5.10 0.41 -11.87
N TYR A 129 -5.39 1.48 -12.60
CA TYR A 129 -6.50 2.39 -12.31
C TYR A 129 -7.85 1.66 -12.28
N GLU A 130 -8.15 0.84 -13.30
CA GLU A 130 -9.40 0.08 -13.35
C GLU A 130 -9.56 -0.91 -12.20
N VAL A 131 -8.50 -1.66 -11.87
CA VAL A 131 -8.52 -2.63 -10.77
C VAL A 131 -8.77 -1.91 -9.45
N GLU A 132 -8.10 -0.79 -9.23
CA GLU A 132 -8.25 0.01 -8.03
C GLU A 132 -9.67 0.58 -7.91
N ASN A 133 -10.22 1.14 -8.99
CA ASN A 133 -11.59 1.64 -9.00
C ASN A 133 -12.62 0.55 -8.72
N LYS A 134 -12.48 -0.64 -9.31
CA LYS A 134 -13.38 -1.78 -9.04
C LYS A 134 -13.30 -2.20 -7.57
N ARG A 135 -12.10 -2.23 -7.02
CA ARG A 135 -11.86 -2.56 -5.61
C ARG A 135 -12.53 -1.54 -4.69
N GLN A 136 -12.33 -0.25 -4.95
CA GLN A 136 -12.98 0.84 -4.21
C GLN A 136 -14.51 0.77 -4.32
N ALA A 137 -15.05 0.49 -5.51
CA ALA A 137 -16.49 0.37 -5.70
C ALA A 137 -17.12 -0.77 -4.88
N VAL A 138 -16.38 -1.86 -4.65
CA VAL A 138 -16.81 -2.96 -3.77
C VAL A 138 -16.66 -2.57 -2.30
N LEU A 139 -15.48 -2.08 -1.91
CA LEU A 139 -15.17 -1.76 -0.51
C LEU A 139 -16.02 -0.63 0.07
N ARG A 140 -16.54 0.28 -0.76
CA ARG A 140 -17.45 1.36 -0.35
C ARG A 140 -18.89 0.90 -0.13
N LYS A 141 -19.25 -0.35 -0.49
CA LYS A 141 -20.60 -0.86 -0.24
C LYS A 141 -20.80 -1.04 1.28
N PRO A 142 -21.99 -0.69 1.83
CA PRO A 142 -22.29 -0.88 3.25
C PRO A 142 -22.00 -2.30 3.76
N GLN A 143 -22.27 -3.31 2.93
CA GLN A 143 -22.03 -4.74 3.25
C GLN A 143 -20.54 -5.09 3.44
N SER A 144 -19.64 -4.32 2.82
CA SER A 144 -18.18 -4.48 2.95
C SER A 144 -17.59 -3.59 4.04
N MET A 145 -18.42 -2.78 4.70
CA MET A 145 -18.00 -1.98 5.83
C MET A 145 -17.83 -2.88 7.05
N PRO A 146 -16.79 -2.66 7.88
CA PRO A 146 -16.67 -3.29 9.18
C PRO A 146 -17.96 -3.12 10.00
N LEU A 147 -18.42 -4.22 10.62
CA LEU A 147 -19.51 -4.24 11.58
C LEU A 147 -19.23 -3.26 12.73
N GLU A 148 -20.27 -2.62 13.26
CA GLU A 148 -20.15 -1.67 14.36
C GLU A 148 -19.49 -2.30 15.60
N GLU A 149 -19.80 -3.56 15.90
CA GLU A 149 -19.18 -4.33 16.98
C GLU A 149 -17.66 -4.45 16.83
N ASN A 150 -17.18 -4.65 15.60
CA ASN A 150 -15.75 -4.74 15.31
C ASN A 150 -15.06 -3.38 15.47
N ILE A 151 -15.74 -2.29 15.09
CA ILE A 151 -15.25 -0.92 15.31
C ILE A 151 -15.17 -0.62 16.80
N ALA A 152 -16.23 -0.96 17.55
CA ALA A 152 -16.31 -0.74 18.99
C ALA A 152 -15.21 -1.54 19.72
N SER A 153 -15.01 -2.80 19.34
CA SER A 153 -13.95 -3.66 19.88
C SER A 153 -12.55 -3.11 19.57
N SER A 154 -12.32 -2.66 18.33
CA SER A 154 -11.04 -2.05 17.94
C SER A 154 -10.77 -0.74 18.69
N LYS A 155 -11.81 0.09 18.89
CA LYS A 155 -11.73 1.32 19.67
C LYS A 155 -11.41 1.02 21.14
N ALA A 156 -12.12 0.08 21.77
CA ALA A 156 -11.90 -0.31 23.16
C ALA A 156 -10.48 -0.84 23.38
N PHE A 157 -10.02 -1.75 22.50
CA PHE A 157 -8.64 -2.23 22.52
C PHE A 157 -7.62 -1.09 22.38
N THR A 158 -7.82 -0.19 21.42
CA THR A 158 -6.89 0.92 21.19
C THR A 158 -6.79 1.84 22.41
N ILE A 159 -7.92 2.14 23.06
CA ILE A 159 -7.96 2.96 24.27
C ILE A 159 -7.23 2.26 25.41
N SER A 160 -7.62 1.03 25.74
CA SER A 160 -7.02 0.28 26.85
C SER A 160 -5.52 0.03 26.65
N ALA A 161 -5.08 -0.28 25.43
CA ALA A 161 -3.67 -0.46 25.13
C ALA A 161 -2.86 0.83 25.31
N MET A 162 -3.41 2.00 24.93
CA MET A 162 -2.76 3.29 25.17
C MET A 162 -2.68 3.61 26.66
N GLU A 163 -3.77 3.39 27.42
CA GLU A 163 -3.84 3.63 28.86
C GLU A 163 -2.84 2.76 29.60
N ASN A 164 -2.83 1.44 29.34
CA ASN A 164 -1.88 0.52 29.94
C ASN A 164 -0.42 0.92 29.68
N MET A 165 -0.10 1.44 28.49
CA MET A 165 1.26 1.90 28.17
C MET A 165 1.65 3.22 28.85
N ILE A 166 0.68 4.09 29.14
CA ILE A 166 0.91 5.37 29.81
C ILE A 166 1.00 5.17 31.33
N GLU A 167 0.15 4.30 31.87
CA GLU A 167 0.00 4.08 33.31
C GLU A 167 1.02 3.10 33.89
N ASP A 168 1.68 2.28 33.07
CA ASP A 168 2.74 1.37 33.53
C ASP A 168 4.03 2.16 33.88
N PRO A 169 4.36 2.32 35.17
CA PRO A 169 5.53 3.09 35.59
C PRO A 169 6.85 2.34 35.32
N TYR A 170 6.78 1.05 34.99
CA TYR A 170 7.94 0.21 34.69
C TYR A 170 8.19 0.03 33.19
N LEU A 171 7.32 0.59 32.34
CA LEU A 171 7.48 0.51 30.90
C LEU A 171 8.73 1.26 30.44
N LYS A 172 9.66 0.51 29.85
CA LYS A 172 10.85 1.10 29.20
C LYS A 172 10.49 1.49 27.77
N TRP A 173 10.53 2.79 27.49
CA TRP A 173 10.31 3.33 26.15
C TRP A 173 11.48 3.02 25.22
N ASP A 174 11.36 1.92 24.48
CA ASP A 174 12.30 1.56 23.41
C ASP A 174 11.71 1.85 22.02
N SER A 175 12.46 1.52 20.96
CA SER A 175 11.96 1.73 19.59
C SER A 175 10.70 0.93 19.28
N HIS A 176 10.48 -0.22 19.93
CA HIS A 176 9.34 -1.08 19.67
C HIS A 176 8.07 -0.47 20.31
N GLU A 177 8.14 -0.13 21.59
CA GLU A 177 7.01 0.46 22.32
C GLU A 177 6.64 1.83 21.75
N PHE A 178 7.62 2.63 21.32
CA PHE A 178 7.32 3.88 20.60
C PHE A 178 6.56 3.64 19.29
N LYS A 179 7.00 2.67 18.47
CA LYS A 179 6.32 2.32 17.21
C LYS A 179 4.89 1.82 17.45
N LYS A 180 4.69 1.05 18.51
CA LYS A 180 3.39 0.53 18.94
C LYS A 180 2.46 1.66 19.40
N MET A 181 2.93 2.55 20.28
CA MET A 181 2.17 3.71 20.73
C MET A 181 1.77 4.61 19.57
N ARG A 182 2.70 4.88 18.65
CA ARG A 182 2.42 5.61 17.41
C ARG A 182 1.34 4.93 16.56
N ALA A 183 1.40 3.61 16.39
CA ALA A 183 0.39 2.87 15.64
C ALA A 183 -1.00 2.93 16.30
N LEU A 184 -1.06 2.89 17.63
CA LEU A 184 -2.31 3.04 18.39
C LEU A 184 -2.92 4.44 18.20
N ILE A 185 -2.10 5.50 18.28
CA ILE A 185 -2.55 6.88 18.04
C ILE A 185 -3.10 7.04 16.62
N VAL A 186 -2.37 6.57 15.61
CA VAL A 186 -2.81 6.62 14.21
C VAL A 186 -4.10 5.81 13.99
N SER A 187 -4.21 4.61 14.58
CA SER A 187 -5.43 3.79 14.55
C SER A 187 -6.63 4.58 15.09
N ARG A 188 -6.46 5.20 16.26
CA ARG A 188 -7.52 5.98 16.92
C ARG A 188 -7.95 7.19 16.08
N LEU A 189 -7.00 7.95 15.54
CA LEU A 189 -7.28 9.10 14.67
C LEU A 189 -7.95 8.68 13.36
N THR A 190 -7.57 7.52 12.82
CA THR A 190 -8.18 6.94 11.61
C THR A 190 -9.63 6.55 11.87
N LEU A 191 -9.91 5.87 12.98
CA LEU A 191 -11.28 5.52 13.38
C LEU A 191 -12.14 6.77 13.64
N PHE A 192 -11.53 7.84 14.17
CA PHE A 192 -12.22 9.10 14.45
C PHE A 192 -12.57 9.88 13.16
N ASN A 193 -11.64 9.99 12.21
CA ASN A 193 -11.84 10.74 10.95
C ASN A 193 -12.51 9.89 9.85
N ALA A 194 -13.52 9.10 10.20
CA ALA A 194 -14.29 8.28 9.26
C ALA A 194 -13.42 7.38 8.35
N ARG A 195 -12.34 6.80 8.90
CA ARG A 195 -11.46 5.81 8.25
C ARG A 195 -10.56 6.36 7.13
N ARG A 196 -10.25 7.65 7.12
CA ARG A 196 -9.18 8.21 6.28
C ARG A 196 -7.81 7.91 6.89
N GLY A 197 -7.21 6.76 6.56
CA GLY A 197 -5.99 6.29 7.23
C GLY A 197 -4.68 6.96 6.78
N GLY A 198 -4.65 7.52 5.57
CA GLY A 198 -3.43 8.10 4.99
C GLY A 198 -3.07 9.48 5.54
N GLU A 199 -4.06 10.25 5.98
CA GLU A 199 -3.92 11.63 6.46
C GLU A 199 -3.35 11.68 7.91
N PRO A 200 -3.95 11.01 8.91
CA PRO A 200 -3.44 11.03 10.28
C PRO A 200 -2.01 10.51 10.46
N SER A 201 -1.57 9.62 9.57
CA SER A 201 -0.20 9.05 9.62
C SER A 201 0.89 9.99 9.10
N ARG A 202 0.51 11.08 8.41
CA ARG A 202 1.43 12.08 7.84
C ARG A 202 1.52 13.36 8.67
N LEU A 203 0.74 13.46 9.74
CA LEU A 203 0.70 14.65 10.59
C LEU A 203 2.06 14.87 11.28
N THR A 204 2.64 16.04 11.07
CA THR A 204 3.89 16.46 11.70
C THR A 204 3.67 17.04 13.10
N LEU A 205 4.72 17.07 13.93
CA LEU A 205 4.66 17.71 15.25
C LEU A 205 4.39 19.21 15.16
N GLN A 206 4.92 19.87 14.13
CA GLN A 206 4.67 21.30 13.91
C GLN A 206 3.18 21.56 13.61
N GLU A 207 2.60 20.82 12.67
CA GLU A 207 1.18 20.93 12.34
C GLU A 207 0.29 20.62 13.55
N TRP A 208 0.69 19.67 14.41
CA TRP A 208 0.01 19.39 15.67
C TRP A 208 0.09 20.55 16.67
N GLU A 209 1.26 21.14 16.87
CA GLU A 209 1.43 22.28 17.77
C GLU A 209 0.68 23.51 17.25
N ASP A 210 0.65 23.73 15.93
CA ASP A 210 -0.20 24.75 15.30
C ASP A 210 -1.70 24.47 15.54
N ALA A 211 -2.12 23.20 15.46
CA ALA A 211 -3.47 22.79 15.81
C ALA A 211 -3.80 23.10 17.27
N LYS A 212 -2.88 22.76 18.18
CA LYS A 212 -2.99 22.99 19.63
C LYS A 212 -3.13 24.47 19.97
N ARG A 213 -2.42 25.32 19.23
CA ARG A 213 -2.52 26.79 19.27
C ARG A 213 -3.76 27.36 18.55
N GLN A 214 -4.60 26.51 17.94
CA GLN A 214 -5.73 26.90 17.10
C GLN A 214 -5.36 27.81 15.92
N SER A 215 -4.12 27.72 15.43
CA SER A 215 -3.62 28.55 14.31
C SER A 215 -4.36 28.32 12.99
N TRP A 216 -5.06 27.19 12.87
CA TRP A 216 -5.86 26.82 11.70
C TRP A 216 -7.33 27.24 11.79
N VAL A 217 -7.73 27.88 12.88
CA VAL A 217 -9.11 28.33 13.10
C VAL A 217 -9.13 29.85 13.06
N ASP A 218 -9.90 30.41 12.13
CA ASP A 218 -10.13 31.84 12.12
C ASP A 218 -11.05 32.21 13.28
N LEU A 219 -10.46 32.83 14.30
CA LEU A 219 -11.15 33.26 15.51
C LEU A 219 -12.24 34.31 15.24
N GLN A 220 -12.12 35.09 14.15
CA GLN A 220 -13.13 36.07 13.75
C GLN A 220 -14.35 35.38 13.12
N LEU A 221 -14.12 34.39 12.26
CA LEU A 221 -15.19 33.56 11.68
C LEU A 221 -15.93 32.75 12.75
N LEU A 222 -15.22 32.31 13.80
CA LEU A 222 -15.80 31.64 14.97
C LEU A 222 -16.82 32.48 15.75
N GLN A 223 -16.73 33.81 15.66
CA GLN A 223 -17.70 34.72 16.29
C GLN A 223 -18.98 34.83 15.48
N THR A 224 -18.91 34.61 14.17
CA THR A 224 -20.06 34.63 13.24
C THR A 224 -20.85 33.31 13.21
N VAL A 225 -20.36 32.26 13.88
CA VAL A 225 -21.11 31.00 14.04
C VAL A 225 -22.17 31.19 15.13
N ASP A 226 -23.42 31.21 14.71
CA ASP A 226 -24.60 31.37 15.59
C ASP A 226 -24.97 30.07 16.31
N ASP A 227 -24.66 28.90 15.75
CA ASP A 227 -24.99 27.61 16.37
C ASP A 227 -24.11 27.34 17.61
N PRO A 228 -24.72 27.24 18.82
CA PRO A 228 -23.99 26.96 20.05
C PRO A 228 -23.28 25.59 20.03
N LEU A 229 -23.83 24.61 19.31
CA LEU A 229 -23.25 23.27 19.21
C LEU A 229 -21.99 23.30 18.35
N GLU A 230 -22.04 23.89 17.15
CA GLU A 230 -20.89 24.08 16.27
C GLU A 230 -19.77 24.88 16.98
N LYS A 231 -20.13 25.94 17.70
CA LYS A 231 -19.19 26.74 18.50
C LYS A 231 -18.52 25.93 19.62
N SER A 232 -19.24 25.01 20.25
CA SER A 232 -18.71 24.09 21.25
C SER A 232 -17.77 23.05 20.63
N LEU A 233 -18.15 22.49 19.48
CA LEU A 233 -17.34 21.52 18.75
C LEU A 233 -16.01 22.13 18.30
N LEU A 234 -16.03 23.32 17.70
CA LEU A 234 -14.82 24.03 17.25
C LEU A 234 -13.86 24.39 18.40
N LYS A 235 -14.39 24.67 19.60
CA LYS A 235 -13.57 24.85 20.82
C LYS A 235 -12.96 23.53 21.32
N SER A 236 -13.72 22.45 21.21
CA SER A 236 -13.33 21.12 21.74
C SER A 236 -12.33 20.38 20.85
N PHE A 237 -12.34 20.66 19.54
CA PHE A 237 -11.46 20.04 18.56
C PHE A 237 -10.19 20.85 18.30
N ARG A 238 -9.18 20.16 17.80
CA ARG A 238 -7.97 20.72 17.21
C ARG A 238 -8.02 20.40 15.73
N LEU A 239 -8.10 21.45 14.93
CA LEU A 239 -8.23 21.37 13.47
C LEU A 239 -6.85 21.51 12.83
N THR A 240 -6.62 20.69 11.81
CA THR A 240 -5.42 20.72 10.97
C THR A 240 -5.85 20.56 9.53
N TYR A 241 -5.18 21.25 8.61
CA TYR A 241 -5.40 21.05 7.18
C TYR A 241 -4.16 20.38 6.59
N GLN A 242 -4.37 19.28 5.88
CA GLN A 242 -3.32 18.54 5.20
C GLN A 242 -3.48 18.65 3.69
N ARG A 243 -2.37 18.68 2.96
CA ARG A 243 -2.41 18.75 1.50
C ARG A 243 -2.90 17.42 0.92
N GLY A 244 -4.09 17.45 0.31
CA GLY A 244 -4.66 16.35 -0.44
C GLY A 244 -4.38 16.46 -1.95
N PRO A 245 -4.81 15.45 -2.73
CA PRO A 245 -4.60 15.42 -4.20
C PRO A 245 -5.30 16.55 -4.96
N ILE A 246 -6.37 17.12 -4.40
CA ILE A 246 -7.19 18.19 -4.99
C ILE A 246 -7.32 19.37 -4.01
N GLY A 247 -6.20 19.78 -3.39
CA GLY A 247 -6.16 20.89 -2.42
C GLY A 247 -6.12 20.46 -0.95
N ASN A 248 -6.28 21.42 -0.03
CA ASN A 248 -6.17 21.18 1.41
C ASN A 248 -7.41 20.43 1.97
N GLN A 249 -7.18 19.45 2.83
CA GLN A 249 -8.19 18.58 3.42
C GLN A 249 -8.15 18.68 4.95
N LEU A 250 -9.33 18.77 5.58
CA LEU A 250 -9.47 18.93 7.03
C LEU A 250 -9.27 17.60 7.76
N THR A 251 -8.36 17.59 8.74
CA THR A 251 -8.17 16.52 9.72
C THR A 251 -8.49 17.06 11.12
N THR A 252 -9.30 16.32 11.89
CA THR A 252 -9.77 16.75 13.21
C THR A 252 -9.32 15.81 14.32
N SER A 253 -9.06 16.35 15.51
CA SER A 253 -8.70 15.58 16.71
C SER A 253 -9.31 16.20 17.96
N ARG A 254 -9.61 15.39 18.99
CA ARG A 254 -10.25 15.84 20.25
C ARG A 254 -9.20 16.14 21.32
N SER A 255 -9.38 17.19 22.12
CA SER A 255 -8.28 17.75 22.96
C SER A 255 -7.83 16.90 24.17
N SER A 256 -8.72 16.20 24.88
CA SER A 256 -8.38 15.70 26.23
C SER A 256 -7.58 14.39 26.27
N SER A 257 -7.80 13.45 25.35
CA SER A 257 -7.16 12.10 25.41
C SER A 257 -5.81 12.02 24.68
N TYR A 258 -5.57 12.91 23.71
CA TYR A 258 -4.42 12.85 22.82
C TYR A 258 -3.23 13.66 23.32
N SER A 259 -3.49 14.70 24.12
CA SER A 259 -2.45 15.58 24.67
C SER A 259 -1.47 14.81 25.56
N SER A 260 -1.96 13.91 26.41
CA SER A 260 -1.11 13.11 27.30
C SER A 260 -0.27 12.08 26.54
N ALA A 261 -0.86 11.42 25.54
CA ALA A 261 -0.20 10.43 24.70
C ALA A 261 0.89 11.04 23.79
N MET A 262 0.62 12.19 23.18
CA MET A 262 1.60 12.93 22.36
C MET A 262 2.69 13.59 23.22
N SER A 263 2.34 14.13 24.39
CA SER A 263 3.33 14.69 25.32
C SER A 263 4.26 13.63 25.92
N ALA A 264 3.79 12.39 26.10
CA ALA A 264 4.64 11.27 26.50
C ALA A 264 5.62 10.87 25.38
N ALA A 265 5.18 10.93 24.12
CA ALA A 265 6.05 10.70 22.95
C ALA A 265 7.13 11.80 22.78
N ASP A 266 6.80 13.05 23.07
CA ASP A 266 7.70 14.21 22.93
C ASP A 266 8.87 14.21 23.95
N ARG A 267 8.65 13.65 25.15
CA ARG A 267 9.67 13.55 26.22
C ARG A 267 10.84 12.60 25.93
N THR A 268 10.84 11.88 24.80
CA THR A 268 11.80 10.78 24.57
C THR A 268 12.88 11.01 23.50
N ARG A 269 13.00 12.20 22.87
CA ARG A 269 14.25 12.73 22.24
C ARG A 269 14.01 14.08 21.52
N PRO A 270 14.82 15.13 21.77
CA PRO A 270 14.86 16.32 20.93
C PRO A 270 15.82 16.07 19.75
N GLY A 271 15.30 15.97 18.54
CA GLY A 271 16.12 15.84 17.33
C GLY A 271 15.36 15.26 16.15
N GLU A 272 14.96 16.14 15.24
CA GLU A 272 14.54 15.89 13.85
C GLU A 272 13.92 14.52 13.55
N VAL A 273 12.65 14.34 13.92
CA VAL A 273 11.87 13.19 13.47
C VAL A 273 11.29 13.52 12.09
N TYR A 274 11.99 13.10 11.04
CA TYR A 274 11.37 12.90 9.74
C TYR A 274 10.25 11.85 9.91
N PHE A 275 8.99 12.29 9.73
CA PHE A 275 7.79 11.43 9.65
C PHE A 275 7.74 10.60 8.36
N ASN A 276 8.89 10.14 7.86
CA ASN A 276 8.95 9.37 6.63
C ASN A 276 9.06 7.88 6.90
N GLN A 277 8.16 7.15 6.21
CA GLN A 277 8.10 5.70 6.05
C GLN A 277 7.63 4.90 7.28
N ILE A 278 6.33 4.98 7.55
CA ILE A 278 5.58 3.73 7.71
C ILE A 278 5.06 3.37 6.32
N CYS A 279 5.63 2.31 5.73
CA CYS A 279 4.98 1.54 4.68
C CYS A 279 3.67 0.98 5.25
N LEU A 280 2.60 1.77 5.22
CA LEU A 280 1.26 1.19 5.17
C LEU A 280 1.15 0.62 3.78
N CYS A 281 1.10 -0.73 3.71
CA CYS A 281 0.78 -1.44 2.49
C CYS A 281 -0.35 -0.70 1.78
N ARG A 282 -0.10 -0.31 0.53
CA ARG A 282 -1.15 -0.01 -0.44
C ARG A 282 -2.12 -1.19 -0.40
N VAL A 283 -3.24 -0.98 0.29
CA VAL A 283 -4.47 -1.72 0.06
C VAL A 283 -5.18 -0.84 -0.91
#